data_AF-A0A1G8FU41-F1
#
_entry.id   AF-A0A1G8FU41-F1
#
_cell.length_a   1.000
_cell.length_b   1.000
_cell.length_c   1.000
_cell.angle_alpha   90.00
_cell.angle_beta   90.00
_cell.angle_gamma   90.00
#
_symmetry.space_group_name_H-M   'P 1'
#
loop_
_entity.id
_entity.type
_entity.pdbx_description
1 polymer ?
#
loop_
_entity_poly.entity_id
_entity_poly.type
_entity_poly.pdbx_seq_one_letter_code
_entity_poly.pdbx_strand_id
1 'polypeptide(L)'
;MINDLPDEDPERRHMRERLECIVIRSEKASSWREQSHRLRPLVNREGFVPVHTRLSIEDLDFLSDARENLLGFAEFGLRMLDLHQPRDAGGITSDTAHPILRCRSCMWRWPCPTFRAMSETFHTH
;
A
#
# COMPACT_ATOMS: atom_id res chain seq x y z
N MET A 1 37.75 -8.40 -14.22
CA MET A 1 36.54 -7.91 -14.91
C MET A 1 35.61 -7.42 -13.81
N ILE A 2 35.44 -6.11 -13.69
CA ILE A 2 34.50 -5.51 -12.73
C ILE A 2 33.11 -5.66 -13.34
N ASN A 3 32.21 -6.32 -12.61
CA ASN A 3 30.79 -6.40 -12.96
C ASN A 3 30.19 -5.02 -12.69
N ASP A 4 30.15 -4.15 -13.71
CA ASP A 4 29.30 -2.97 -13.70
C ASP A 4 27.84 -3.45 -13.79
N LEU A 5 27.23 -3.70 -12.64
CA LEU A 5 25.77 -3.69 -12.55
C LEU A 5 25.31 -2.31 -13.04
N PRO A 6 24.28 -2.22 -13.90
CA PRO A 6 23.79 -0.93 -14.35
C PRO A 6 23.46 -0.07 -13.13
N ASP A 7 23.89 1.19 -13.15
CA ASP A 7 23.53 2.19 -12.16
C ASP A 7 22.03 2.11 -11.90
N GLU A 8 21.65 2.02 -10.63
CA GLU A 8 20.25 1.92 -10.22
C GLU A 8 19.44 3.07 -10.83
N ASP A 9 18.33 2.72 -11.49
CA ASP A 9 17.37 3.66 -12.05
C ASP A 9 17.07 4.81 -11.04
N PRO A 10 17.38 6.08 -11.39
CA PRO A 10 17.17 7.21 -10.50
C PRO A 10 15.73 7.35 -10.00
N GLU A 11 14.74 7.03 -10.84
CA GLU A 11 13.32 7.09 -10.44
C GLU A 11 13.02 5.99 -9.43
N ARG A 12 13.56 4.78 -9.62
CA ARG A 12 13.44 3.67 -8.67
C ARG A 12 14.06 4.01 -7.32
N ARG A 13 15.23 4.66 -7.32
CA ARG A 13 15.89 5.11 -6.08
C ARG A 13 15.03 6.14 -5.35
N HIS A 14 14.56 7.16 -6.07
CA HIS A 14 13.73 8.20 -5.48
C HIS A 14 12.42 7.64 -4.87
N MET A 15 11.75 6.72 -5.58
CA MET A 15 10.56 6.05 -5.05
C MET A 15 10.87 5.26 -3.78
N ARG A 16 12.00 4.53 -3.75
CA ARG A 16 12.44 3.79 -2.57
C ARG A 16 12.66 4.71 -1.36
N GLU A 17 13.46 5.77 -1.55
CA GLU A 17 13.78 6.72 -0.47
C GLU A 17 12.50 7.35 0.11
N ARG A 18 11.54 7.70 -0.75
CA ARG A 18 10.23 8.22 -0.31
C ARG A 18 9.46 7.20 0.53
N LEU A 19 9.39 5.94 0.09
CA LEU A 19 8.69 4.88 0.83
C LEU A 19 9.36 4.60 2.18
N GLU A 20 10.69 4.54 2.21
CA GLU A 20 11.47 4.36 3.44
C GLU A 20 11.26 5.54 4.41
N CYS A 21 11.21 6.77 3.91
CA CYS A 21 10.89 7.94 4.74
C CYS A 21 9.49 7.85 5.36
N ILE A 22 8.49 7.41 4.58
CA ILE A 22 7.13 7.20 5.10
C ILE A 22 7.13 6.14 6.20
N VAL A 23 7.84 5.03 6.03
CA VAL A 23 7.98 3.98 7.04
C VAL A 23 8.60 4.56 8.32
N ILE A 24 9.75 5.23 8.21
CA ILE A 24 10.46 5.81 9.37
C ILE A 24 9.57 6.79 10.14
N ARG A 25 8.84 7.67 9.44
CA ARG A 25 7.93 8.63 10.07
C ARG A 25 6.75 7.94 10.75
N SER A 26 6.16 6.95 10.08
CA SER A 26 5.02 6.18 10.60
C SER A 26 5.39 5.36 11.84
N GLU A 27 6.60 4.80 11.89
CA GLU A 27 7.10 4.03 13.06
C GLU A 27 7.40 4.92 14.26
N LYS A 28 7.87 6.15 14.03
CA LYS A 28 8.20 7.11 15.09
C LYS A 28 7.00 7.86 15.65
N ALA A 29 5.93 8.00 14.86
CA ALA A 29 4.72 8.67 15.29
C ALA A 29 3.99 7.89 16.37
N SER A 30 3.44 8.60 17.34
CA SER A 30 2.61 8.03 18.40
C SER A 30 1.34 7.43 17.80
N SER A 31 0.96 6.23 18.24
CA SER A 31 -0.32 5.63 17.83
C SER A 31 -1.49 6.28 18.56
N TRP A 32 -2.47 6.75 17.79
CA TRP A 32 -3.71 7.36 18.31
C TRP A 32 -4.88 6.37 18.41
N ARG A 33 -4.65 5.08 18.16
CA ARG A 33 -5.73 4.09 18.02
C ARG A 33 -6.62 4.00 19.26
N GLU A 34 -6.01 3.88 20.44
CA GLU A 34 -6.76 3.77 21.70
C GLU A 34 -7.46 5.08 22.08
N GLN A 35 -6.77 6.21 21.91
CA GLN A 35 -7.28 7.54 22.22
C GLN A 35 -8.47 7.86 21.31
N SER A 36 -8.37 7.57 20.01
CA SER A 36 -9.43 7.79 19.03
C SER A 36 -10.71 7.03 19.39
N HIS A 37 -10.59 5.78 19.88
CA HIS A 37 -11.75 5.02 20.36
C HIS A 37 -12.43 5.70 21.56
N ARG A 38 -11.66 6.28 22.49
CA ARG A 38 -12.18 7.00 23.66
C ARG A 38 -12.76 8.37 23.32
N LEU A 39 -12.26 9.00 22.25
CA LEU A 39 -12.74 10.31 21.78
C LEU A 39 -14.03 10.21 20.97
N ARG A 40 -14.27 9.09 20.28
CA ARG A 40 -15.44 8.92 19.40
C ARG A 40 -16.79 9.17 20.09
N PRO A 41 -17.05 8.71 21.34
CA PRO A 41 -18.29 9.02 22.05
C PRO A 41 -18.41 10.48 22.53
N LEU A 42 -17.31 11.23 22.53
CA LEU A 42 -17.26 12.62 23.00
C LEU A 42 -17.50 13.64 21.86
N VAL A 43 -17.76 13.16 20.65
CA VAL A 43 -18.09 14.00 19.50
C VAL A 43 -19.41 14.74 19.78
N ASN A 44 -19.37 16.06 19.68
CA ASN A 44 -20.52 16.92 19.90
C ASN A 44 -21.54 16.82 18.73
N ARG A 45 -22.66 17.53 18.84
CA ARG A 45 -23.70 17.56 17.79
C ARG A 45 -23.23 18.16 16.47
N GLU A 46 -22.14 18.92 16.48
CA GLU A 46 -21.54 19.53 15.29
C GLU A 46 -20.56 18.58 14.58
N GLY A 47 -20.27 17.41 15.16
CA GLY A 47 -19.39 16.41 14.57
C GLY A 47 -17.91 16.52 14.96
N PHE A 48 -17.59 17.33 15.97
CA PHE A 48 -16.21 17.55 16.41
C PHE A 48 -15.99 17.22 17.90
N VAL A 49 -14.75 16.89 18.25
CA VAL A 49 -14.27 16.83 19.64
C VAL A 49 -12.95 17.62 19.72
N PRO A 50 -12.84 18.66 20.55
CA PRO A 50 -11.58 19.38 20.73
C PRO A 50 -10.59 18.48 21.48
N VAL A 51 -9.37 18.36 20.96
CA VAL A 51 -8.29 17.61 21.60
C VAL A 51 -7.16 18.56 21.94
N HIS A 52 -6.85 18.67 23.24
CA HIS A 52 -5.64 19.32 23.71
C HIS A 52 -4.62 18.24 24.09
N THR A 53 -3.53 18.15 23.32
CA THR A 53 -2.49 17.14 23.55
C THR A 53 -1.11 17.72 23.23
N ARG A 54 -0.07 17.03 23.70
CA ARG A 54 1.31 17.29 23.33
C ARG A 54 1.65 16.42 22.12
N LEU A 55 2.24 17.03 21.09
CA LEU A 55 2.73 16.35 19.89
C LEU A 55 4.25 16.49 19.85
N SER A 56 4.96 15.43 19.48
CA SER A 56 6.37 15.54 19.11
C SER A 56 6.54 16.14 17.71
N ILE A 57 7.77 16.41 17.30
CA ILE A 57 8.06 16.83 15.91
C ILE A 57 7.70 15.68 14.95
N GLU A 58 8.01 14.44 15.32
CA GLU A 58 7.70 13.25 14.53
C GLU A 58 6.18 13.05 14.35
N ASP A 59 5.39 13.34 15.39
CA ASP A 59 3.93 13.30 15.28
C ASP A 59 3.44 14.35 14.27
N LEU A 60 4.00 15.56 14.30
CA LEU A 60 3.63 16.64 13.38
C LEU A 60 4.01 16.31 11.93
N ASP A 61 5.22 15.81 11.70
CA ASP A 61 5.71 15.40 10.38
C ASP A 61 4.93 14.22 9.80
N PHE A 62 4.48 13.30 10.65
CA PHE A 62 3.58 12.22 10.22
C PHE A 62 2.20 12.76 9.87
N LEU A 63 1.58 13.53 10.78
CA LEU A 63 0.23 14.04 10.62
C LEU A 63 0.08 14.99 9.42
N SER A 64 1.12 15.75 9.06
CA SER A 64 1.10 16.67 7.92
C SER A 64 0.91 15.96 6.59
N ASP A 65 1.44 14.73 6.47
CA ASP A 65 1.51 14.00 5.20
C ASP A 65 0.65 12.72 5.20
N ALA A 66 0.15 12.30 6.37
CA ALA A 66 -0.51 11.00 6.56
C ALA A 66 -1.72 10.83 5.64
N ARG A 67 -2.53 11.89 5.46
CA ARG A 67 -3.73 11.83 4.63
C ARG A 67 -3.38 11.63 3.17
N GLU A 68 -2.47 12.44 2.64
CA GLU A 68 -2.03 12.39 1.24
C GLU A 68 -1.34 11.07 0.94
N ASN A 69 -0.48 10.59 1.84
CA ASN A 69 0.20 9.30 1.70
C ASN A 69 -0.81 8.15 1.68
N LEU A 70 -1.77 8.11 2.63
CA LEU A 70 -2.75 7.02 2.69
C LEU A 70 -3.67 7.01 1.46
N LEU A 71 -4.10 8.17 0.98
CA LEU A 71 -4.86 8.28 -0.27
C LEU A 71 -4.04 7.79 -1.46
N GLY A 72 -2.79 8.22 -1.58
CA GLY A 72 -1.88 7.77 -2.65
C GLY A 72 -1.66 6.26 -2.64
N PHE A 73 -1.46 5.66 -1.47
CA PHE A 73 -1.34 4.21 -1.33
C PHE A 73 -2.63 3.46 -1.69
N ALA A 74 -3.79 3.97 -1.27
CA ALA A 74 -5.08 3.36 -1.60
C ALA A 74 -5.35 3.42 -3.12
N GLU A 75 -5.10 4.57 -3.74
CA GLU A 75 -5.22 4.74 -5.20
C GLU A 75 -4.26 3.83 -5.96
N PHE A 76 -3.00 3.74 -5.51
CA PHE A 76 -2.03 2.81 -6.08
C PHE A 76 -2.48 1.35 -5.94
N GLY A 77 -2.98 0.96 -4.77
CA GLY A 77 -3.52 -0.38 -4.52
C GLY A 77 -4.66 -0.72 -5.47
N LEU A 78 -5.62 0.19 -5.67
CA LEU A 78 -6.71 0.02 -6.63
C LEU A 78 -6.19 -0.15 -8.06
N ARG A 79 -5.29 0.72 -8.51
CA ARG A 79 -4.69 0.62 -9.86
C ARG A 79 -3.96 -0.70 -10.07
N MET A 80 -3.26 -1.19 -9.05
CA MET A 80 -2.55 -2.47 -9.12
C MET A 80 -3.52 -3.67 -9.17
N LEU A 81 -4.65 -3.62 -8.45
CA LEU A 81 -5.71 -4.64 -8.54
C LEU A 81 -6.32 -4.67 -9.95
N ASP A 82 -6.61 -3.50 -10.51
CA ASP A 82 -7.18 -3.38 -11.84
C ASP A 82 -6.22 -3.86 -12.94
N LEU A 83 -4.93 -3.62 -12.75
CA LEU A 83 -3.89 -4.04 -13.68
C LEU A 83 -3.66 -5.57 -13.61
N HIS A 84 -3.69 -6.15 -12.40
CA HIS A 84 -3.40 -7.56 -12.16
C HIS A 84 -4.68 -8.39 -12.01
N GLN A 85 -5.27 -8.76 -13.15
CA GLN A 85 -6.48 -9.59 -13.23
C GLN A 85 -6.22 -10.96 -13.88
N PRO A 86 -6.99 -12.01 -13.56
CA PRO A 86 -6.91 -13.28 -14.26
C PRO A 86 -7.41 -13.15 -15.71
N ARG A 87 -6.71 -13.80 -16.63
CA ARG A 87 -7.09 -13.98 -18.03
C ARG A 87 -6.89 -15.44 -18.41
N ASP A 88 -7.77 -15.96 -19.25
CA ASP A 88 -7.52 -17.24 -19.91
C ASP A 88 -6.23 -17.14 -20.75
N ALA A 89 -5.36 -18.15 -20.62
CA ALA A 89 -4.13 -18.23 -21.37
C ALA A 89 -4.34 -18.60 -22.85
N GLY A 90 -5.53 -19.08 -23.23
CA GLY A 90 -5.94 -19.34 -24.62
C GLY A 90 -5.12 -20.45 -25.31
N GLY A 91 -5.75 -21.59 -25.59
CA GLY A 91 -5.20 -22.63 -26.47
C GLY A 91 -4.01 -23.46 -25.94
N ILE A 92 -3.51 -23.18 -24.73
CA ILE A 92 -2.45 -23.97 -24.09
C ILE A 92 -2.99 -25.15 -23.25
N THR A 93 -4.32 -25.27 -23.14
CA THR A 93 -4.98 -26.36 -22.43
C THR A 93 -5.87 -27.16 -23.39
N SER A 94 -5.77 -28.47 -23.32
CA SER A 94 -6.73 -29.40 -23.92
C SER A 94 -7.96 -29.61 -23.03
N ASP A 95 -7.89 -29.23 -21.74
CA ASP A 95 -9.01 -29.21 -20.82
C ASP A 95 -9.62 -27.81 -20.76
N THR A 96 -10.70 -27.63 -21.52
CA THR A 96 -11.49 -26.38 -21.54
C THR A 96 -12.35 -26.20 -20.29
N ALA A 97 -12.54 -27.25 -19.47
CA ALA A 97 -13.28 -27.14 -18.21
C ALA A 97 -12.43 -26.52 -17.10
N HIS A 98 -11.09 -26.63 -17.17
CA HIS A 98 -10.16 -26.06 -16.18
C HIS A 98 -9.03 -25.25 -16.86
N PRO A 99 -9.34 -24.06 -17.41
CA PRO A 99 -8.33 -23.27 -18.09
C PRO A 99 -7.21 -22.81 -17.15
N ILE A 100 -5.97 -22.91 -17.62
CA ILE A 100 -4.82 -22.32 -16.91
C ILE A 100 -4.96 -20.79 -17.00
N LEU A 101 -5.26 -20.16 -15.87
CA LEU A 101 -5.33 -18.71 -15.77
C LEU A 101 -3.93 -18.09 -15.62
N ARG A 102 -3.71 -16.98 -16.31
CA ARG A 102 -2.53 -16.13 -16.18
C ARG A 102 -2.94 -14.71 -15.83
N CYS A 103 -2.06 -13.96 -15.19
CA CYS A 103 -2.26 -12.53 -14.98
C CYS A 103 -2.24 -11.79 -16.32
N ARG A 104 -3.21 -10.90 -16.55
CA ARG A 104 -3.29 -10.03 -17.74
C ARG A 104 -2.05 -9.15 -17.92
N SER A 105 -1.49 -8.63 -16.84
CA SER A 105 -0.38 -7.67 -16.86
C SER A 105 0.98 -8.35 -17.00
N CYS A 106 1.32 -9.23 -16.07
CA CYS A 106 2.65 -9.85 -16.05
C CYS A 106 2.74 -11.21 -16.75
N MET A 107 1.60 -11.81 -17.16
CA MET A 107 1.53 -13.12 -17.85
C MET A 107 1.99 -14.34 -17.03
N TRP A 108 2.27 -14.18 -15.73
CA TRP A 108 2.54 -15.28 -14.79
C TRP A 108 1.27 -16.06 -14.47
N ARG A 109 1.41 -17.31 -14.03
CA ARG A 109 0.28 -18.13 -13.57
C ARG A 109 -0.48 -17.39 -12.46
N TRP A 110 -1.81 -17.34 -12.58
CA TRP A 110 -2.67 -16.72 -11.58
C TRP A 110 -2.78 -17.60 -10.31
N PRO A 111 -2.80 -17.02 -9.09
CA PRO A 111 -2.51 -15.62 -8.79
C PRO A 111 -1.01 -15.33 -8.93
N CYS A 112 -0.70 -14.20 -9.59
CA CYS A 112 0.69 -13.78 -9.83
C CYS A 112 1.36 -13.23 -8.55
N PRO A 113 2.71 -13.15 -8.48
CA PRO A 113 3.42 -12.71 -7.28
C PRO A 113 2.97 -11.35 -6.75
N THR A 114 2.74 -10.37 -7.64
CA THR A 114 2.26 -9.04 -7.25
C THR A 114 0.90 -9.11 -6.58
N PHE A 115 -0.07 -9.83 -7.17
CA PHE A 115 -1.39 -9.98 -6.57
C PHE A 115 -1.30 -10.73 -5.23
N ARG A 116 -0.41 -11.71 -5.10
CA ARG A 116 -0.19 -12.40 -3.81
C ARG A 116 0.33 -11.45 -2.74
N ALA A 117 1.35 -10.64 -3.05
CA ALA A 117 1.87 -9.63 -2.13
C ALA A 117 0.81 -8.59 -1.73
N MET A 118 -0.02 -8.17 -2.69
CA MET A 118 -1.16 -7.29 -2.41
C MET A 118 -2.19 -7.97 -1.52
N SER A 119 -2.54 -9.23 -1.81
CA SER A 119 -3.44 -10.01 -0.97
C SER A 119 -2.88 -10.10 0.44
N GLU A 120 -1.61 -10.48 0.63
CA GLU A 120 -0.98 -10.53 1.95
C GLU A 120 -1.06 -9.18 2.70
N THR A 121 -0.90 -8.07 1.97
CA THR A 121 -0.92 -6.72 2.56
C THR A 121 -2.33 -6.25 2.93
N PHE A 122 -3.34 -6.52 2.10
CA PHE A 122 -4.71 -5.98 2.28
C PHE A 122 -5.68 -6.98 2.92
N HIS A 123 -5.31 -8.25 3.09
CA HIS A 123 -6.17 -9.28 3.67
C HIS A 123 -6.10 -9.34 5.21
N THR A 124 -5.55 -8.31 5.87
CA THR A 124 -5.43 -8.30 7.33
C THR A 124 -6.79 -8.10 8.00
N HIS A 125 -7.12 -9.05 8.89
CA HIS A 125 -8.31 -9.16 9.74
C HIS A 125 -8.51 -8.01 10.72
#